data_AF-A0A0F9KVE9-F1
#
_entry.id   AF-A0A0F9KVE9-F1
#
_cell.length_a   1.000
_cell.length_b   1.000
_cell.length_c   1.000
_cell.angle_alpha   90.00
_cell.angle_beta   90.00
_cell.angle_gamma   90.00
#
_symmetry.space_group_name_H-M   'P 1'
#
loop_
_entity.id
_entity.type
_entity.pdbx_description
1 polymer ?
#
loop_
_entity_poly.entity_id
_entity_poly.type
_entity_poly.pdbx_seq_one_letter_code
_entity_poly.pdbx_strand_id
1 'polypeptide(L)' 'MKRRIKFDFDEVSFRTLDKLRILNGYSTLGESVRDCIKIFANIDEQSRKGFSEVILRNPNTGEQLRLEVDKICKKELK' A
#
# COMPACT_ATOMS: atom_id res chain seq x y z
N MET A 1 -25.81 8.91 9.34
CA MET A 1 -25.56 9.50 8.00
C MET A 1 -24.30 8.87 7.42
N LYS A 2 -24.33 8.30 6.20
CA LYS A 2 -23.13 7.68 5.59
C LYS A 2 -22.30 8.76 4.89
N ARG A 3 -21.05 8.96 5.32
CA ARG A 3 -20.06 9.82 4.63
C ARG A 3 -19.37 8.98 3.55
N ARG A 4 -19.28 9.49 2.32
CA ARG A 4 -18.69 8.78 1.17
C ARG A 4 -17.49 9.57 0.66
N ILE A 5 -16.47 8.84 0.23
CA ILE A 5 -15.31 9.34 -0.49
C ILE A 5 -15.15 8.47 -1.75
N LYS A 6 -14.63 9.05 -2.83
CA LYS A 6 -14.40 8.36 -4.10
C LYS A 6 -12.90 8.34 -4.38
N PHE A 7 -12.39 7.18 -4.77
CA PHE A 7 -11.06 7.04 -5.34
C PHE A 7 -11.23 6.46 -6.74
N ASP A 8 -10.46 6.99 -7.68
CA ASP A 8 -10.36 6.45 -9.03
C ASP A 8 -8.99 5.76 -9.15
N PHE A 9 -9.02 4.51 -9.59
CA PHE A 9 -7.82 3.68 -9.79
C PHE A 9 -7.75 3.29 -11.27
N ASP A 10 -6.54 3.18 -11.81
CA ASP A 10 -6.36 2.48 -13.08
C ASP A 10 -6.73 1.00 -12.96
N GLU A 11 -6.91 0.35 -14.11
CA GLU A 11 -7.35 -1.05 -14.17
C GLU A 11 -6.37 -2.01 -13.47
N VAL A 12 -5.07 -1.74 -13.58
CA VAL A 12 -4.02 -2.60 -12.99
C VAL A 12 -4.06 -2.54 -11.47
N SER A 13 -4.21 -1.35 -10.91
CA SER A 13 -4.34 -1.07 -9.49
C SER A 13 -5.62 -1.70 -8.94
N PHE A 14 -6.74 -1.57 -9.65
CA PHE A 14 -8.00 -2.21 -9.26
C PHE A 14 -7.89 -3.73 -9.22
N ARG A 15 -7.33 -4.36 -10.27
CA ARG A 15 -7.08 -5.81 -10.30
C ARG A 15 -6.14 -6.26 -9.19
N THR A 16 -5.15 -5.44 -8.84
CA THR A 16 -4.23 -5.73 -7.73
C THR A 16 -4.94 -5.73 -6.38
N LEU A 17 -5.84 -4.77 -6.15
CA LEU A 17 -6.66 -4.73 -4.92
C LEU A 17 -7.59 -5.96 -4.81
N ASP A 18 -8.14 -6.44 -5.93
CA ASP A 18 -8.95 -7.66 -5.94
C ASP A 18 -8.13 -8.93 -5.71
N LYS A 19 -6.92 -9.01 -6.26
CA LYS A 19 -5.97 -10.09 -5.94
C LYS A 19 -5.63 -10.12 -4.45
N LEU A 20 -5.33 -8.95 -3.85
CA LEU A 20 -5.07 -8.85 -2.41
C LEU A 20 -6.29 -9.30 -1.59
N ARG A 21 -7.50 -8.97 -2.04
CA ARG A 21 -8.75 -9.42 -1.40
C ARG A 21 -8.81 -10.94 -1.36
N ILE A 22 -8.55 -11.60 -2.49
CA ILE A 22 -8.59 -13.06 -2.61
C ILE A 22 -7.49 -13.70 -1.76
N LEU A 23 -6.25 -13.23 -1.87
CA LEU A 23 -5.09 -13.80 -1.18
C LEU A 23 -5.21 -13.74 0.35
N ASN A 24 -5.76 -12.64 0.87
CA ASN A 24 -5.92 -12.44 2.31
C ASN A 24 -7.30 -12.90 2.84
N GLY A 25 -8.14 -13.49 1.98
CA GLY A 25 -9.48 -13.96 2.37
C GLY A 25 -10.44 -12.84 2.78
N TYR A 26 -10.24 -11.62 2.29
CA TYR A 26 -11.10 -10.49 2.63
C TYR A 26 -12.48 -10.60 1.98
N SER A 27 -13.49 -10.19 2.73
CA SER A 27 -14.89 -10.24 2.29
C SER A 27 -15.20 -9.15 1.27
N THR A 28 -14.49 -8.02 1.33
CA THR A 28 -14.74 -6.86 0.46
C THR A 28 -13.46 -6.22 -0.05
N LEU A 29 -13.54 -5.54 -1.20
CA LEU A 29 -12.44 -4.70 -1.71
C LEU A 29 -12.06 -3.57 -0.75
N GLY A 30 -13.01 -3.10 0.07
CA GLY A 30 -12.77 -2.05 1.05
C GLY A 30 -11.76 -2.46 2.14
N GLU A 31 -11.65 -3.75 2.44
CA GLU A 31 -10.65 -4.28 3.36
C GLU A 31 -9.25 -4.26 2.73
N SER A 32 -9.12 -4.62 1.45
CA SER A 32 -7.86 -4.46 0.71
C SER A 32 -7.41 -3.00 0.70
N VAL A 33 -8.33 -2.07 0.38
CA VAL A 33 -8.04 -0.62 0.37
C VAL A 33 -7.60 -0.15 1.75
N ARG A 34 -8.27 -0.60 2.82
CA ARG A 34 -7.92 -0.25 4.20
C ARG A 34 -6.49 -0.65 4.54
N ASP A 35 -6.08 -1.86 4.18
CA ASP A 35 -4.74 -2.34 4.50
C ASP A 35 -3.65 -1.66 3.67
N CYS A 36 -3.92 -1.36 2.39
CA CYS A 36 -3.03 -0.49 1.60
C CYS A 36 -2.82 0.88 2.27
N ILE A 37 -3.90 1.50 2.78
CA ILE A 37 -3.82 2.79 3.49
C ILE A 37 -2.99 2.65 4.78
N LYS A 38 -3.15 1.56 5.55
CA LYS A 38 -2.35 1.34 6.76
C LYS A 38 -0.86 1.17 6.45
N ILE A 39 -0.53 0.42 5.40
CA ILE A 39 0.86 0.24 4.94
C ILE A 39 1.45 1.60 4.60
N PHE A 40 0.73 2.41 3.81
CA PHE A 40 1.18 3.75 3.44
C PHE A 40 1.38 4.64 4.68
N ALA A 41 0.42 4.65 5.61
CA ALA A 41 0.51 5.43 6.84
C ALA A 41 1.72 5.01 7.70
N ASN A 42 2.02 3.71 7.78
CA ASN A 42 3.19 3.22 8.50
C ASN A 42 4.50 3.69 7.85
N ILE A 43 4.61 3.58 6.52
CA ILE A 43 5.80 4.02 5.77
C ILE A 43 6.00 5.54 5.92
N ASP A 44 4.94 6.34 5.82
CA ASP A 44 4.98 7.79 6.07
C ASP A 44 5.43 8.11 7.51
N GLU A 45 4.94 7.37 8.51
CA GLU A 45 5.40 7.51 9.89
C GLU A 45 6.89 7.19 10.05
N GLN A 46 7.38 6.10 9.44
CA GLN A 46 8.81 5.76 9.49
C GLN A 46 9.66 6.82 8.76
N SER A 47 9.19 7.36 7.64
CA SER A 47 9.85 8.45 6.92
C SER A 47 10.09 9.65 7.83
N ARG A 48 9.07 10.05 8.60
CA ARG A 48 9.16 11.18 9.55
C ARG A 48 10.13 10.92 10.70
N LYS A 49 10.43 9.66 10.99
CA LYS A 49 11.44 9.25 11.99
C LYS A 49 12.86 9.18 11.42
N GLY A 50 13.05 9.50 10.15
CA GLY A 50 14.35 9.53 9.48
C GLY A 50 14.78 8.21 8.84
N PHE A 51 13.89 7.21 8.76
CA PHE A 51 14.16 6.01 7.98
C PHE A 51 14.06 6.34 6.48
N SER A 52 15.11 6.01 5.73
CA SER A 52 15.21 6.32 4.29
C SER A 52 14.87 5.14 3.39
N GLU A 53 14.71 3.93 3.92
CA GLU A 53 14.59 2.70 3.13
C GLU A 53 13.61 1.69 3.72
N VAL A 54 12.93 0.97 2.81
CA VAL A 54 12.07 -0.18 3.12
C VAL A 54 12.67 -1.42 2.48
N ILE A 55 12.79 -2.49 3.27
CA ILE A 55 13.18 -3.81 2.76
C ILE A 55 11.93 -4.69 2.76
N LEU A 56 11.48 -5.07 1.58
CA LEU A 56 10.42 -6.05 1.39
C LEU A 56 11.05 -7.42 1.20
N ARG A 57 10.65 -8.40 2.01
CA ARG A 57 11.12 -9.77 1.88
C ARG A 57 9.96 -10.67 1.46
N ASN A 58 10.14 -11.43 0.38
CA ASN A 58 9.24 -12.52 0.05
C ASN A 58 9.51 -13.68 1.03
N PRO A 59 8.56 -14.06 1.89
CA PRO A 59 8.79 -15.10 2.89
C PRO A 59 8.96 -16.49 2.26
N ASN A 60 8.44 -16.71 1.04
CA ASN A 60 8.46 -18.01 0.38
C ASN A 60 9.76 -18.23 -0.42
N THR A 61 10.28 -17.18 -1.06
CA THR A 61 11.51 -17.26 -1.87
C THR A 61 12.75 -16.74 -1.13
N GLY A 62 12.56 -15.97 -0.07
CA GLY A 62 13.64 -15.26 0.64
C GLY A 62 14.16 -14.03 -0.08
N GLU A 63 13.71 -13.75 -1.30
CA GLU A 63 14.12 -12.59 -2.09
C GLU A 63 13.81 -11.29 -1.36
N GLN A 64 14.71 -10.33 -1.49
CA GLN A 64 14.60 -9.01 -0.89
C GLN A 64 14.58 -7.94 -1.96
N LEU A 65 13.66 -6.99 -1.79
CA LEU A 65 13.59 -5.77 -2.58
C LEU A 65 13.79 -4.58 -1.66
N ARG A 66 14.78 -3.74 -1.99
CA ARG A 66 15.07 -2.50 -1.27
C ARG A 66 14.44 -1.34 -2.03
N LEU A 67 13.64 -0.55 -1.33
CA LEU A 67 12.96 0.62 -1.86
C LEU A 67 13.36 1.86 -1.06
N GLU A 68 13.61 2.98 -1.73
CA GLU A 68 13.82 4.26 -1.06
C GLU A 68 12.46 4.85 -0.62
N VAL A 69 12.33 5.20 0.65
CA VAL A 69 11.10 5.75 1.26
C VAL A 69 10.66 7.03 0.55
N ASP A 70 11.61 7.87 0.16
CA ASP A 70 11.37 9.09 -0.61
C ASP A 70 10.58 8.85 -1.90
N LYS A 71 10.82 7.74 -2.58
CA LYS A 71 10.15 7.36 -3.84
C LYS A 71 8.76 6.75 -3.60
N ILE A 72 8.43 6.40 -2.35
CA ILE A 72 7.13 5.84 -1.94
C ILE A 72 6.23 6.94 -1.37
N CYS A 73 6.81 7.85 -0.57
CA CYS A 73 6.06 8.88 0.17
C CYS A 73 5.99 10.24 -0.54
N LYS A 74 6.86 10.55 -1.50
CA LYS A 74 6.79 11.86 -2.19
C LYS A 74 5.58 11.90 -3.12
N LYS A 75 4.61 12.72 -2.70
CA LYS A 75 3.64 13.39 -3.56
C LYS A 75 4.40 14.22 -4.61
N GLU A 76 4.37 13.81 -5.88
CA GLU A 76 4.38 14.82 -6.94
C GLU A 76 3.00 15.49 -6.92
N LEU A 77 2.82 16.47 -6.03
CA LEU A 77 1.81 17.50 -6.22
C LEU A 77 2.40 18.48 -7.24
N LYS A 78 2.11 18.26 -8.52
CA LYS A 78 2.10 19.34 -9.51
C LYS A 78 0.67 19.82 -9.69
#